data_AF-A0A438X5U3-F1
#
_entry.id   AF-A0A438X5U3-F1
#
_cell.length_a   1.000
_cell.length_b   1.000
_cell.length_c   1.000
_cell.angle_alpha   90.00
_cell.angle_beta   90.00
_cell.angle_gamma   90.00
#
_symmetry.space_group_name_H-M   'P 1'
#
loop_
_entity.id
_entity.type
_entity.pdbx_description
1 polymer ?
#
loop_
_entity_poly.entity_id
_entity_poly.type
_entity_poly.pdbx_seq_one_letter_code
_entity_poly.pdbx_strand_id
1 'polypeptide(L)' 'MKTPKKLIALLGPSGSGKSALSIELAQELDAEIFSLDSLSIYKDINIASAKPSLKE' A
#
# COMPACT_ATOMS: atom_id res chain seq x y z
N MET A 1 -23.56 -4.46 -18.10
CA MET A 1 -23.32 -3.84 -16.78
C MET A 1 -21.91 -4.21 -16.35
N LYS A 2 -21.04 -3.25 -16.00
CA LYS A 2 -19.70 -3.56 -15.46
C LYS A 2 -19.87 -4.13 -14.06
N THR A 3 -19.30 -5.30 -13.79
CA THR A 3 -19.18 -5.83 -12.43
C THR A 3 -18.39 -4.84 -11.57
N PRO A 4 -18.84 -4.54 -10.33
CA PRO A 4 -18.09 -3.66 -9.45
C PRO A 4 -16.73 -4.30 -9.14
N LYS A 5 -15.65 -3.54 -9.32
CA LYS A 5 -14.33 -3.98 -8.88
C LYS A 5 -14.35 -4.09 -7.35
N LYS A 6 -13.86 -5.21 -6.81
CA LYS A 6 -13.66 -5.37 -5.37
C LYS A 6 -12.54 -4.41 -4.94
N LEU A 7 -12.79 -3.65 -3.88
CA LEU A 7 -11.83 -2.72 -3.28
C LEU A 7 -11.61 -3.12 -1.82
N ILE A 8 -10.35 -3.23 -1.41
CA ILE A 8 -9.95 -3.56 -0.04
C ILE A 8 -9.17 -2.35 0.50
N ALA A 9 -9.52 -1.89 1.69
CA ALA A 9 -8.81 -0.81 2.38
C ALA A 9 -8.12 -1.35 3.63
N LEU A 10 -6.79 -1.23 3.68
CA LEU A 10 -5.98 -1.61 4.84
C LEU A 10 -5.71 -0.36 5.70
N LEU A 11 -6.38 -0.26 6.84
CA LEU A 11 -6.26 0.86 7.78
C LEU A 11 -5.56 0.44 9.06
N GLY A 12 -4.88 1.39 9.72
CA GLY A 12 -4.17 1.14 10.97
C GLY A 12 -3.04 2.15 11.24
N PRO A 13 -2.49 2.18 12.46
CA PRO A 13 -1.51 3.18 12.88
C PRO A 13 -0.19 3.07 12.11
N SER A 14 0.62 4.13 12.08
CA SER A 14 1.95 4.07 11.46
C SER A 14 2.81 2.98 12.11
N GLY A 15 3.62 2.28 11.32
CA GLY A 15 4.45 1.16 11.78
C GLY A 15 3.72 -0.17 12.05
N SER A 16 2.41 -0.27 11.83
CA SER A 16 1.63 -1.49 12.13
C SER A 16 1.75 -2.63 11.11
N GLY A 17 2.71 -2.59 10.19
CA GLY A 17 2.93 -3.65 9.18
C GLY A 17 1.99 -3.64 7.96
N LYS A 18 1.18 -2.59 7.76
CA LYS A 18 0.23 -2.50 6.62
C LYS A 18 0.88 -2.68 5.25
N SER A 19 2.04 -2.08 5.03
CA SER A 19 2.73 -2.17 3.74
C SER A 19 3.13 -3.62 3.44
N ALA A 20 3.67 -4.34 4.42
CA ALA A 20 4.02 -5.76 4.28
C ALA A 20 2.79 -6.61 3.95
N LEU A 21 1.69 -6.44 4.71
CA LEU A 21 0.44 -7.15 4.44
C LEU A 21 -0.16 -6.80 3.07
N SER A 22 -0.04 -5.54 2.62
CA SER A 22 -0.54 -5.12 1.32
C SER A 22 0.18 -5.78 0.16
N ILE A 23 1.49 -6.04 0.30
CA ILE A 23 2.31 -6.72 -0.71
C ILE A 23 1.92 -8.20 -0.80
N GLU A 24 1.79 -8.86 0.34
CA GLU A 24 1.34 -10.27 0.42
C GLU A 24 -0.05 -10.44 -0.22
N LEU A 25 -1.02 -9.61 0.15
CA LEU A 25 -2.37 -9.66 -0.41
C LEU A 25 -2.41 -9.32 -1.90
N ALA A 26 -1.58 -8.39 -2.37
CA ALA A 26 -1.50 -8.04 -3.79
C ALA A 26 -1.01 -9.23 -4.63
N GLN A 27 -0.04 -10.00 -4.12
CA GLN A 27 0.47 -11.21 -4.77
C GLN A 27 -0.57 -12.34 -4.78
N GLU A 28 -1.26 -12.57 -3.66
CA GLU A 28 -2.27 -13.63 -3.56
C GLU A 28 -3.52 -13.36 -4.40
N LEU A 29 -3.93 -12.08 -4.51
CA LEU A 29 -5.18 -11.67 -5.14
C LEU A 29 -5.01 -11.15 -6.57
N ASP A 30 -3.79 -11.12 -7.11
CA ASP A 30 -3.46 -10.46 -8.37
C ASP A 30 -4.01 -9.02 -8.41
N ALA A 31 -3.70 -8.25 -7.37
CA ALA A 31 -4.26 -6.93 -7.12
C ALA A 31 -3.21 -5.81 -7.16
N GLU A 32 -3.67 -4.61 -7.52
CA GLU A 32 -2.85 -3.41 -7.51
C GLU A 32 -2.93 -2.71 -6.14
N ILE A 33 -1.79 -2.21 -5.66
CA ILE A 33 -1.71 -1.44 -4.41
C ILE A 33 -1.84 0.05 -4.73
N PHE A 34 -2.74 0.71 -4.03
CA PHE A 34 -2.86 2.17 -4.03
C PHE A 34 -2.53 2.72 -2.64
N SER A 35 -1.46 3.53 -2.54
CA SER A 35 -1.08 4.14 -1.27
C SER A 35 -2.10 5.19 -0.82
N LEU A 36 -2.51 5.12 0.44
CA LEU A 36 -3.37 6.11 1.10
C LEU A 36 -2.60 6.99 2.10
N ASP A 37 -1.26 7.00 2.03
CA ASP A 37 -0.39 7.79 2.90
C ASP A 37 -0.04 9.14 2.25
N SER A 38 -0.36 10.24 2.93
CA SER A 38 -0.16 11.60 2.43
C SER A 38 1.30 12.04 2.34
N LEU A 39 2.22 11.36 3.03
CA LEU A 39 3.67 11.62 2.94
C LEU A 39 4.32 10.81 1.82
N SER A 40 3.76 9.65 1.47
CA SER A 40 4.31 8.77 0.43
C SER A 40 4.30 9.40 -0.98
N ILE A 41 3.54 10.46 -1.20
CA ILE A 41 3.46 11.17 -2.49
C ILE A 41 4.71 12.00 -2.81
N TYR A 42 5.48 12.41 -1.79
CA TYR A 42 6.64 13.30 -1.97
C TYR A 42 7.85 12.51 -2.42
N LYS A 43 8.34 12.73 -3.65
CA LYS A 43 9.40 11.93 -4.30
C LYS A 43 10.64 11.72 -3.43
N ASP A 44 11.13 12.77 -2.78
CA ASP A 44 12.42 12.75 -2.09
C ASP A 44 12.32 12.40 -0.59
N ILE A 45 11.10 12.35 -0.05
CA ILE A 45 10.86 11.96 1.34
C ILE A 45 10.63 10.45 1.36
N ASN A 46 11.69 9.65 1.49
CA ASN A 46 11.57 8.18 1.52
C ASN A 46 11.66 7.62 2.95
N ILE A 47 12.61 8.12 3.74
CA ILE A 47 12.88 7.62 5.09
C ILE A 47 11.77 8.04 6.06
N ALA A 48 11.46 9.34 6.12
CA ALA A 48 10.48 9.85 7.07
C ALA A 48 9.04 9.40 6.79
N SER A 49 8.72 9.08 5.53
CA SER A 49 7.41 8.56 5.13
C SER A 49 7.34 7.02 5.21
N ALA A 50 8.39 6.35 5.67
CA ALA A 50 8.50 4.89 5.72
C ALA A 50 8.07 4.20 4.41
N LYS A 51 8.50 4.74 3.26
CA LYS A 51 8.14 4.14 1.97
C LYS A 51 8.76 2.76 1.83
N PRO A 52 8.03 1.81 1.23
CA PRO A 52 8.62 0.55 0.83
C PRO A 52 9.82 0.77 -0.10
N SER A 53 10.86 -0.02 0.08
CA SER A 53 11.99 -0.08 -0.84
C SER A 53 11.61 -0.81 -2.13
N LEU A 54 12.37 -0.60 -3.20
CA LEU A 54 12.18 -1.36 -4.46
C LEU A 54 12.48 -2.86 -4.34
N LYS A 55 13.09 -3.30 -3.23
CA LYS A 55 13.43 -4.70 -2.96
C LYS A 55 12.40 -5.42 -2.10
N GLU A 56 11.51 -4.66 -1.47
CA GLU A 56 10.31 -5.20 -0.82
C GLU A 56 9.24 -5.49 -1.87
#